data_AF-A0A4W4F9H6-F1
#
_entry.id   AF-A0A4W4F9H6-F1
#
_cell.length_a   1.000
_cell.length_b   1.000
_cell.length_c   1.000
_cell.angle_alpha   90.00
_cell.angle_beta   90.00
_cell.angle_gamma   90.00
#
_symmetry.space_group_name_H-M   'P 1'
#
loop_
_entity.id
_entity.type
_entity.pdbx_description
1 polymer ?
#
loop_
_entity_poly.entity_id
_entity_poly.type
_entity_poly.pdbx_seq_one_letter_code
_entity_poly.pdbx_strand_id
1 'polypeptide(L)'
;MQVWVLVIELVMALPALALDNGLMRTPPMGWMSWERFRSNVHCVNDPKNCIRYFYRLAEDGWKNLGYNYLIIDDCWSFILRDNGGRLLLDMFRFSLGILKLARYIHDCGLKLGIYANLGTHMCFGFPDTTLDKIELHTQTFASWGVDMLKFDGCCSNMDECQYDLWEYICCFMLYPLVSKALNATECPIAYSCSWPVYRGGLPPSVNYTLLGEICSLCRNYEDIKDSWDSVLRIVDWFFNNICNVLQGQATGTTLTWSVCISACLIV
;
A
#
# COMPACT_ATOMS: atom_id res chain seq x y z
N MET A 1 51.93 -26.04 31.02
CA MET A 1 51.19 -26.41 29.80
C MET A 1 49.74 -26.00 30.02
N GLN A 2 49.35 -24.82 29.56
CA GLN A 2 48.04 -24.22 29.82
C GLN A 2 47.18 -24.42 28.57
N VAL A 3 46.14 -25.25 28.69
CA VAL A 3 45.20 -25.55 27.60
C VAL A 3 44.15 -24.44 27.61
N TRP A 4 44.13 -23.63 26.55
CA TRP A 4 43.09 -22.63 26.33
C TRP A 4 41.88 -23.32 25.69
N VAL A 5 40.77 -23.36 26.41
CA VAL A 5 39.47 -23.79 25.87
C VAL A 5 38.85 -22.59 25.14
N LEU A 6 38.80 -22.65 23.81
CA LEU A 6 38.04 -21.71 23.00
C LEU A 6 36.54 -22.05 23.11
N VAL A 7 35.80 -21.25 23.87
CA VAL A 7 34.34 -21.28 23.86
C VAL A 7 33.88 -20.46 22.65
N ILE A 8 33.37 -21.14 21.62
CA ILE A 8 32.70 -20.50 20.49
C ILE A 8 31.25 -20.28 20.90
N GLU A 9 30.88 -19.04 21.22
CA GLU A 9 29.48 -18.67 21.39
C GLU A 9 28.81 -18.62 20.01
N LEU A 10 27.94 -19.59 19.75
CA LEU A 10 27.04 -19.60 18.60
C LEU A 10 25.91 -18.61 18.87
N VAL A 11 26.04 -17.39 18.37
CA VAL A 11 24.95 -16.39 18.38
C VAL A 11 23.83 -16.92 17.49
N MET A 12 22.78 -17.50 18.09
CA MET A 12 21.54 -17.77 17.38
C MET A 12 20.87 -16.44 17.05
N ALA A 13 21.00 -15.98 15.80
CA ALA A 13 20.19 -14.89 15.29
C ALA A 13 18.73 -15.33 15.30
N LEU A 14 17.94 -14.77 16.22
CA LEU A 14 16.48 -14.88 16.17
C LEU A 14 16.02 -14.29 14.82
N PRO A 15 15.24 -15.01 14.00
CA PRO A 15 14.70 -14.45 12.77
C PRO A 15 13.80 -13.27 13.13
N ALA A 16 14.02 -12.13 12.49
CA ALA A 16 13.10 -11.01 12.57
C ALA A 16 11.76 -11.44 11.95
N LEU A 17 10.67 -11.33 12.72
CA LEU A 17 9.32 -11.56 12.24
C LEU A 17 8.90 -10.34 11.39
N ALA A 18 8.92 -10.52 10.09
CA ALA A 18 8.36 -9.61 9.12
C ALA A 18 7.45 -10.40 8.17
N LEU A 19 6.59 -9.71 7.44
CA LEU A 19 5.72 -10.30 6.42
C LEU A 19 6.60 -11.01 5.40
N ASP A 20 6.63 -12.33 5.48
CA ASP A 20 7.46 -13.16 4.63
C ASP A 20 6.64 -13.76 3.48
N ASN A 21 6.06 -12.87 2.65
CA ASN A 21 5.36 -13.27 1.42
C ASN A 21 6.29 -13.37 0.20
N GLY A 22 7.61 -13.29 0.42
CA GLY A 22 8.63 -13.33 -0.63
C GLY A 22 8.74 -12.06 -1.50
N LEU A 23 7.95 -11.02 -1.25
CA LEU A 23 7.93 -9.79 -2.04
C LEU A 23 8.69 -8.64 -1.36
N MET A 24 8.99 -7.57 -2.12
CA MET A 24 9.54 -6.30 -1.63
C MET A 24 10.76 -6.41 -0.70
N ARG A 25 11.67 -7.36 -1.01
CA ARG A 25 12.97 -7.49 -0.31
C ARG A 25 13.83 -6.24 -0.44
N THR A 26 13.67 -5.51 -1.54
CA THR A 26 14.13 -4.14 -1.72
C THR A 26 12.93 -3.20 -1.77
N PRO A 27 13.08 -1.92 -1.42
CA PRO A 27 12.01 -0.93 -1.58
C PRO A 27 11.39 -0.99 -2.98
N PRO A 28 10.06 -0.93 -3.10
CA PRO A 28 9.41 -0.97 -4.39
C PRO A 28 9.74 0.30 -5.19
N MET A 29 10.00 0.12 -6.48
CA MET A 29 10.20 1.19 -7.43
C MET A 29 9.10 1.13 -8.49
N GLY A 30 8.47 2.26 -8.75
CA GLY A 30 7.35 2.31 -9.68
C GLY A 30 6.79 3.71 -9.82
N TRP A 31 5.55 3.77 -10.30
CA TRP A 31 4.82 4.99 -10.53
C TRP A 31 3.39 4.89 -9.97
N MET A 32 2.87 5.96 -9.38
CA MET A 32 1.51 6.00 -8.80
C MET A 32 0.75 7.25 -9.24
N SER A 33 -0.55 7.10 -9.56
CA SER A 33 -1.32 8.18 -10.17
C SER A 33 -1.66 9.38 -9.27
N TRP A 34 -1.55 9.23 -7.96
CA TRP A 34 -2.15 10.17 -7.02
C TRP A 34 -1.60 11.59 -7.12
N GLU A 35 -0.28 11.76 -7.03
CA GLU A 35 0.32 13.10 -6.90
C GLU A 35 0.01 13.95 -8.14
N ARG A 36 0.22 13.37 -9.32
CA ARG A 36 0.13 14.10 -10.59
C ARG A 36 -1.29 14.22 -11.14
N PHE A 37 -2.08 13.14 -11.07
CA PHE A 37 -3.41 13.09 -11.73
C PHE A 37 -4.57 13.25 -10.74
N ARG A 38 -4.35 13.00 -9.45
CA ARG A 38 -5.37 13.11 -8.40
C ARG A 38 -6.65 12.35 -8.80
N SER A 39 -7.80 12.87 -8.41
CA SER A 39 -9.14 12.37 -8.77
C SER A 39 -9.66 12.90 -10.13
N ASN A 40 -8.80 13.21 -11.11
CA ASN A 40 -9.31 13.75 -12.38
C ASN A 40 -9.98 12.66 -13.24
N VAL A 41 -11.32 12.58 -13.12
CA VAL A 41 -12.17 11.67 -13.89
C VAL A 41 -12.73 12.29 -15.17
N HIS A 42 -12.50 13.59 -15.41
CA HIS A 42 -13.07 14.34 -16.54
C HIS A 42 -12.26 14.22 -17.82
N CYS A 43 -12.06 12.99 -18.29
CA CYS A 43 -11.18 12.66 -19.41
C CYS A 43 -11.56 13.27 -20.77
N VAL A 44 -12.79 13.77 -20.93
CA VAL A 44 -13.23 14.49 -22.13
C VAL A 44 -12.71 15.93 -22.13
N ASN A 45 -12.81 16.60 -20.99
CA ASN A 45 -12.47 18.02 -20.86
C ASN A 45 -10.98 18.23 -20.58
N ASP A 46 -10.35 17.25 -19.94
CA ASP A 46 -8.91 17.25 -19.67
C ASP A 46 -8.27 15.90 -20.03
N PRO A 47 -8.10 15.61 -21.33
CA PRO A 47 -7.58 14.32 -21.77
C PRO A 47 -6.12 14.13 -21.37
N LYS A 48 -5.32 15.18 -21.19
CA LYS A 48 -3.90 15.05 -20.85
C LYS A 48 -3.68 14.70 -19.38
N ASN A 49 -4.61 15.05 -18.49
CA ASN A 49 -4.54 14.72 -17.07
C ASN A 49 -5.55 13.63 -16.64
N CYS A 50 -6.06 12.84 -17.58
CA CYS A 50 -6.91 11.70 -17.27
C CYS A 50 -6.10 10.53 -16.71
N ILE A 51 -6.56 9.95 -15.60
CA ILE A 51 -5.92 8.78 -14.94
C ILE A 51 -5.66 7.61 -15.90
N ARG A 52 -6.46 7.45 -16.97
CA ARG A 52 -6.31 6.37 -17.96
C ARG A 52 -4.94 6.35 -18.63
N TYR A 53 -4.22 7.47 -18.74
CA TYR A 53 -2.94 7.50 -19.46
C TYR A 53 -1.73 7.03 -18.67
N PHE A 54 -1.92 6.58 -17.42
CA PHE A 54 -0.81 6.16 -16.57
C PHE A 54 0.06 5.03 -17.15
N TYR A 55 -0.54 4.11 -17.91
CA TYR A 55 0.19 2.96 -18.46
C TYR A 55 1.17 3.32 -19.58
N ARG A 56 1.08 4.52 -20.18
CA ARG A 56 2.05 4.97 -21.21
C ARG A 56 3.46 5.12 -20.66
N LEU A 57 3.58 5.27 -19.34
CA LEU A 57 4.86 5.33 -18.64
C LEU A 57 5.62 3.99 -18.70
N ALA A 58 4.99 2.91 -19.18
CA ALA A 58 5.63 1.62 -19.42
C ALA A 58 6.64 1.63 -20.57
N GLU A 59 6.55 2.59 -21.51
CA GLU A 59 7.21 2.49 -22.82
C GLU A 59 8.58 3.19 -22.89
N ASP A 60 8.90 4.07 -21.93
CA ASP A 60 10.06 4.97 -22.00
C ASP A 60 11.33 4.42 -21.31
N GLY A 61 11.44 3.10 -21.12
CA GLY A 61 12.65 2.45 -20.59
C GLY A 61 12.82 2.48 -19.07
N TRP A 62 11.87 3.04 -18.31
CA TRP A 62 11.86 3.07 -16.83
C TRP A 62 12.04 1.70 -16.18
N LYS A 63 11.46 0.66 -16.80
CA LYS A 63 11.63 -0.73 -16.37
C LYS A 63 13.10 -1.14 -16.28
N ASN A 64 13.93 -0.74 -17.24
CA ASN A 64 15.36 -1.08 -17.27
C ASN A 64 16.14 -0.40 -16.14
N LEU A 65 15.59 0.66 -15.54
CA LEU A 65 16.11 1.36 -14.37
C LEU A 65 15.54 0.80 -13.05
N GLY A 66 14.68 -0.23 -13.09
CA GLY A 66 14.11 -0.89 -11.93
C GLY A 66 12.69 -0.46 -11.56
N TYR A 67 12.07 0.48 -12.28
CA TYR A 67 10.69 0.89 -12.04
C TYR A 67 9.73 -0.17 -12.59
N ASN A 68 9.26 -1.05 -11.70
CA ASN A 68 8.53 -2.25 -12.08
C ASN A 68 7.04 -2.20 -11.74
N TYR A 69 6.60 -1.26 -10.90
CA TYR A 69 5.19 -1.14 -10.51
C TYR A 69 4.50 0.04 -11.21
N LEU A 70 3.28 -0.18 -11.69
CA LEU A 70 2.34 0.87 -12.09
C LEU A 70 1.10 0.76 -11.20
N ILE A 71 0.86 1.79 -10.39
CA ILE A 71 -0.15 1.75 -9.32
C ILE A 71 -1.27 2.71 -9.65
N ILE A 72 -2.49 2.18 -9.75
CA ILE A 72 -3.72 2.96 -9.88
C ILE A 72 -4.16 3.37 -8.48
N ASP A 73 -4.17 4.69 -8.22
CA ASP A 73 -4.65 5.24 -6.95
C ASP A 73 -6.17 5.49 -6.95
N ASP A 74 -6.69 6.24 -5.97
CA ASP A 74 -8.13 6.50 -5.78
C ASP A 74 -8.87 6.94 -7.07
N CYS A 75 -10.19 6.79 -7.04
CA CYS A 75 -11.15 7.24 -8.04
C CYS A 75 -11.19 6.40 -9.31
N TRP A 76 -10.60 5.19 -9.34
CA TRP A 76 -10.64 4.28 -10.49
C TRP A 76 -11.97 3.51 -10.63
N SER A 77 -12.65 3.26 -9.50
CA SER A 77 -13.88 2.49 -9.46
C SER A 77 -15.08 3.28 -10.01
N PHE A 78 -16.15 2.56 -10.32
CA PHE A 78 -17.44 3.14 -10.64
C PHE A 78 -18.22 3.44 -9.35
N ILE A 79 -19.12 4.42 -9.40
CA ILE A 79 -19.89 4.87 -8.24
C ILE A 79 -20.91 3.83 -7.74
N LEU A 80 -21.21 2.80 -8.53
CA LEU A 80 -22.12 1.72 -8.15
C LEU A 80 -21.36 0.40 -7.97
N ARG A 81 -21.95 -0.51 -7.20
CA ARG A 81 -21.51 -1.90 -7.09
C ARG A 81 -22.36 -2.81 -7.97
N ASP A 82 -21.85 -4.02 -8.22
CA ASP A 82 -22.69 -5.07 -8.79
C ASP A 82 -23.68 -5.63 -7.75
N ASN A 83 -24.58 -6.51 -8.20
CA ASN A 83 -25.60 -7.12 -7.33
C ASN A 83 -25.02 -8.01 -6.22
N GLY A 84 -23.75 -8.42 -6.33
CA GLY A 84 -23.01 -9.15 -5.29
C GLY A 84 -22.23 -8.23 -4.34
N GLY A 85 -22.22 -6.92 -4.58
CA GLY A 85 -21.46 -5.93 -3.83
C GLY A 85 -20.00 -5.80 -4.26
N ARG A 86 -19.59 -6.35 -5.42
CA ARG A 86 -18.25 -6.17 -5.97
C ARG A 86 -18.07 -4.75 -6.49
N LEU A 87 -16.85 -4.25 -6.39
CA LEU A 87 -16.44 -2.99 -7.02
C LEU A 87 -16.56 -3.10 -8.54
N LEU A 88 -17.34 -2.20 -9.13
CA LEU A 88 -17.41 -2.06 -10.58
C LEU A 88 -16.33 -1.13 -11.08
N LEU A 89 -15.91 -1.36 -12.31
CA LEU A 89 -14.96 -0.53 -13.00
C LEU A 89 -15.69 0.55 -13.80
N ASP A 90 -15.13 1.76 -13.84
CA ASP A 90 -15.60 2.78 -14.77
C ASP A 90 -15.21 2.38 -16.20
N MET A 91 -16.16 1.85 -16.96
CA MET A 91 -15.94 1.35 -18.32
C MET A 91 -15.64 2.47 -19.34
N PHE A 92 -15.93 3.74 -19.02
CA PHE A 92 -15.53 4.84 -19.88
C PHE A 92 -14.03 5.12 -19.77
N ARG A 93 -13.50 5.01 -18.54
CA ARG A 93 -12.08 5.24 -18.23
C ARG A 93 -11.23 3.99 -18.38
N PHE A 94 -11.79 2.80 -18.19
CA PHE A 94 -11.09 1.53 -18.29
C PHE A 94 -11.89 0.54 -19.14
N SER A 95 -12.11 0.90 -20.41
CA SER A 95 -12.96 0.18 -21.36
C SER A 95 -12.59 -1.29 -21.61
N LEU A 96 -11.34 -1.67 -21.33
CA LEU A 96 -10.86 -3.05 -21.49
C LEU A 96 -10.98 -3.89 -20.21
N GLY A 97 -11.31 -3.30 -19.06
CA GLY A 97 -11.29 -4.02 -17.79
C GLY A 97 -9.91 -4.03 -17.12
N ILE A 98 -9.86 -4.17 -15.79
CA ILE A 98 -8.60 -4.30 -15.04
C ILE A 98 -7.86 -5.58 -15.43
N LEU A 99 -8.55 -6.70 -15.65
CA LEU A 99 -7.92 -7.96 -16.06
C LEU A 99 -7.10 -7.82 -17.36
N LYS A 100 -7.64 -7.15 -18.39
CA LYS A 100 -6.90 -6.95 -19.65
C LYS A 100 -5.77 -5.95 -19.48
N LEU A 101 -5.96 -4.94 -18.64
CA LEU A 101 -4.93 -3.97 -18.29
C LEU A 101 -3.76 -4.64 -17.54
N ALA A 102 -4.04 -5.51 -16.57
CA ALA A 102 -3.05 -6.30 -15.86
C ALA A 102 -2.25 -7.16 -16.84
N ARG A 103 -2.92 -7.90 -17.73
CA ARG A 103 -2.26 -8.68 -18.78
C ARG A 103 -1.34 -7.83 -19.66
N TYR A 104 -1.80 -6.68 -20.12
CA TYR A 104 -0.95 -5.77 -20.90
C TYR A 104 0.30 -5.33 -20.13
N ILE A 105 0.13 -4.93 -18.86
CA ILE A 105 1.23 -4.52 -17.98
C ILE A 105 2.21 -5.69 -17.74
N HIS A 106 1.70 -6.91 -17.55
CA HIS A 106 2.48 -8.12 -17.41
C HIS A 106 3.21 -8.51 -18.69
N ASP A 107 2.61 -8.31 -19.87
CA ASP A 107 3.24 -8.53 -21.18
C ASP A 107 4.40 -7.53 -21.41
N CYS A 108 4.30 -6.31 -20.86
CA CYS A 108 5.42 -5.37 -20.77
C CYS A 108 6.46 -5.78 -19.70
N GLY A 109 6.19 -6.82 -18.91
CA GLY A 109 6.97 -7.30 -17.77
C GLY A 109 7.04 -6.32 -16.61
N LEU A 110 5.97 -5.55 -16.42
CA LEU A 110 5.73 -4.69 -15.26
C LEU A 110 4.69 -5.37 -14.33
N LYS A 111 4.40 -4.73 -13.20
CA LYS A 111 3.47 -5.19 -12.15
C LYS A 111 2.37 -4.16 -11.95
N LEU A 112 1.12 -4.61 -11.76
CA LEU A 112 -0.02 -3.73 -11.56
C LEU A 112 -0.34 -3.58 -10.06
N GLY A 113 -0.42 -2.34 -9.59
CA GLY A 113 -0.97 -2.00 -8.28
C GLY A 113 -2.38 -1.41 -8.38
N ILE A 114 -3.21 -1.64 -7.37
CA ILE A 114 -4.55 -1.06 -7.24
C ILE A 114 -4.74 -0.44 -5.85
N TYR A 115 -5.66 0.51 -5.79
CA TYR A 115 -6.09 1.17 -4.55
C TYR A 115 -7.41 0.61 -4.04
N ALA A 116 -7.49 0.41 -2.74
CA ALA A 116 -8.73 0.32 -2.01
C ALA A 116 -8.59 1.08 -0.69
N ASN A 117 -9.71 1.30 -0.02
CA ASN A 117 -9.76 1.96 1.26
C ASN A 117 -10.82 1.31 2.16
N LEU A 118 -10.65 1.52 3.45
CA LEU A 118 -11.61 1.10 4.44
C LEU A 118 -12.79 2.05 4.49
N GLY A 119 -13.99 1.53 4.26
CA GLY A 119 -15.22 2.25 4.55
C GLY A 119 -16.32 1.96 3.54
N THR A 120 -17.45 2.62 3.77
CA THR A 120 -18.53 2.67 2.78
C THR A 120 -18.06 3.34 1.50
N HIS A 121 -17.14 4.32 1.60
CA HIS A 121 -16.53 5.00 0.48
C HIS A 121 -15.02 5.24 0.65
N MET A 122 -14.33 5.44 -0.47
CA MET A 122 -12.95 5.92 -0.65
C MET A 122 -12.82 7.35 -0.12
N CYS A 123 -11.58 7.86 -0.01
CA CYS A 123 -11.31 9.23 0.44
C CYS A 123 -12.12 10.28 -0.33
N PHE A 124 -12.36 10.05 -1.62
CA PHE A 124 -13.12 10.94 -2.50
C PHE A 124 -14.55 10.46 -2.82
N GLY A 125 -15.13 9.58 -2.00
CA GLY A 125 -16.57 9.30 -2.00
C GLY A 125 -17.04 8.22 -2.99
N PHE A 126 -16.14 7.44 -3.60
CA PHE A 126 -16.48 6.26 -4.40
C PHE A 126 -16.70 5.04 -3.50
N PRO A 127 -17.60 4.07 -3.79
CA PRO A 127 -17.82 2.91 -2.92
C PRO A 127 -16.55 2.09 -2.68
N ASP A 128 -16.37 1.57 -1.45
CA ASP A 128 -15.14 0.85 -1.09
C ASP A 128 -15.26 -0.46 -0.30
N THR A 129 -14.27 -0.85 0.48
CA THR A 129 -14.18 -2.17 1.10
C THR A 129 -14.73 -2.10 2.52
N THR A 130 -15.97 -2.58 2.68
CA THR A 130 -16.55 -2.84 4.00
C THR A 130 -16.02 -4.15 4.58
N LEU A 131 -16.16 -4.32 5.90
CA LEU A 131 -15.64 -5.49 6.64
C LEU A 131 -16.13 -6.82 6.04
N ASP A 132 -17.40 -6.91 5.66
CA ASP A 132 -18.02 -8.09 5.06
C ASP A 132 -17.59 -8.36 3.60
N LYS A 133 -16.88 -7.41 2.98
CA LYS A 133 -16.45 -7.48 1.57
C LYS A 133 -14.94 -7.67 1.39
N ILE A 134 -14.15 -7.71 2.47
CA ILE A 134 -12.69 -7.88 2.39
C ILE A 134 -12.31 -9.12 1.57
N GLU A 135 -12.88 -10.28 1.91
CA GLU A 135 -12.58 -11.53 1.22
C GLU A 135 -13.02 -11.47 -0.25
N LEU A 136 -14.21 -10.93 -0.51
CA LEU A 136 -14.71 -10.75 -1.87
C LEU A 136 -13.78 -9.86 -2.72
N HIS A 137 -13.34 -8.73 -2.18
CA HIS A 137 -12.52 -7.76 -2.91
C HIS A 137 -11.09 -8.25 -3.10
N THR A 138 -10.47 -8.84 -2.08
CA THR A 138 -9.12 -9.43 -2.20
C THR A 138 -9.09 -10.54 -3.24
N GLN A 139 -10.10 -11.43 -3.25
CA GLN A 139 -10.26 -12.43 -4.31
C GLN A 139 -10.51 -11.80 -5.69
N THR A 140 -11.26 -10.70 -5.75
CA THR A 140 -11.48 -9.96 -7.00
C THR A 140 -10.16 -9.39 -7.53
N PHE A 141 -9.34 -8.75 -6.70
CA PHE A 141 -8.03 -8.21 -7.08
C PHE A 141 -7.07 -9.31 -7.54
N ALA A 142 -7.00 -10.43 -6.81
CA ALA A 142 -6.23 -11.60 -7.22
C ALA A 142 -6.69 -12.14 -8.58
N SER A 143 -8.01 -12.27 -8.79
CA SER A 143 -8.58 -12.74 -10.06
C SER A 143 -8.31 -11.80 -11.25
N TRP A 144 -8.05 -10.52 -10.99
CA TRP A 144 -7.65 -9.55 -12.01
C TRP A 144 -6.16 -9.56 -12.31
N GLY A 145 -5.33 -10.27 -11.53
CA GLY A 145 -3.88 -10.27 -11.68
C GLY A 145 -3.21 -9.04 -11.09
N VAL A 146 -3.75 -8.49 -10.00
CA VAL A 146 -3.10 -7.39 -9.27
C VAL A 146 -1.87 -7.93 -8.52
N ASP A 147 -0.76 -7.19 -8.55
CA ASP A 147 0.50 -7.50 -7.87
C ASP A 147 0.70 -6.71 -6.57
N MET A 148 -0.03 -5.62 -6.38
CA MET A 148 0.09 -4.73 -5.22
C MET A 148 -1.24 -4.10 -4.84
N LEU A 149 -1.55 -4.06 -3.55
CA LEU A 149 -2.68 -3.33 -2.99
C LEU A 149 -2.17 -2.19 -2.11
N LYS A 150 -2.51 -0.94 -2.47
CA LYS A 150 -2.49 0.18 -1.52
C LYS A 150 -3.83 0.21 -0.81
N PHE A 151 -3.80 0.19 0.53
CA PHE A 151 -4.98 0.17 1.35
C PHE A 151 -5.01 1.36 2.30
N ASP A 152 -5.95 2.28 2.06
CA ASP A 152 -6.12 3.50 2.82
C ASP A 152 -7.09 3.35 4.01
N GLY A 153 -7.14 4.38 4.85
CA GLY A 153 -7.96 4.43 6.06
C GLY A 153 -8.88 5.65 6.16
N CYS A 154 -9.20 6.29 5.04
CA CYS A 154 -10.19 7.36 4.98
C CYS A 154 -11.59 6.88 5.34
N CYS A 155 -12.11 7.37 6.46
CA CYS A 155 -13.53 7.33 6.76
C CYS A 155 -14.25 8.50 6.07
N SER A 156 -14.92 8.25 4.95
CA SER A 156 -15.68 9.29 4.24
C SER A 156 -16.94 9.76 4.99
N ASN A 157 -17.49 8.95 5.89
CA ASN A 157 -18.58 9.32 6.79
C ASN A 157 -18.03 9.63 8.18
N MET A 158 -17.92 10.93 8.49
CA MET A 158 -17.50 11.44 9.80
C MET A 158 -18.38 10.90 10.95
N ASP A 159 -19.65 10.58 10.69
CA ASP A 159 -20.58 10.03 11.67
C ASP A 159 -20.30 8.53 11.97
N GLU A 160 -19.77 7.77 11.01
CA GLU A 160 -19.39 6.36 11.21
C GLU A 160 -18.09 6.23 12.01
N CYS A 161 -17.17 7.18 11.85
CA CYS A 161 -15.89 7.18 12.56
C CYS A 161 -15.87 8.07 13.81
N GLN A 162 -17.04 8.55 14.25
CA GLN A 162 -17.18 9.36 15.46
C GLN A 162 -17.27 8.53 16.75
N TYR A 163 -17.43 7.21 16.65
CA TYR A 163 -17.44 6.33 17.80
C TYR A 163 -16.04 5.73 18.02
N ASP A 164 -15.41 6.04 19.16
CA ASP A 164 -14.09 5.54 19.60
C ASP A 164 -13.89 4.02 19.41
N LEU A 165 -14.99 3.26 19.46
CA LEU A 165 -14.99 1.80 19.26
C LEU A 165 -14.79 1.41 17.79
N TRP A 166 -15.34 2.17 16.85
CA TRP A 166 -15.24 1.89 15.42
C TRP A 166 -13.85 2.19 14.90
N GLU A 167 -13.22 3.28 15.33
CA GLU A 167 -11.82 3.60 14.98
C GLU A 167 -10.85 2.49 15.45
N TYR A 168 -11.05 1.95 16.65
CA TYR A 168 -10.27 0.83 17.18
C TYR A 168 -10.46 -0.45 16.35
N ILE A 169 -11.70 -0.85 16.06
CA ILE A 169 -12.01 -2.06 15.29
C ILE A 169 -11.51 -1.92 13.84
N CYS A 170 -11.73 -0.77 13.22
CA CYS A 170 -11.32 -0.48 11.84
C CYS A 170 -9.80 -0.47 11.66
N CYS A 171 -9.05 0.13 12.57
CA CYS A 171 -7.60 0.23 12.40
C CYS A 171 -6.85 -1.02 12.91
N PHE A 172 -7.21 -1.57 14.07
CA PHE A 172 -6.46 -2.67 14.68
C PHE A 172 -6.84 -4.06 14.15
N MET A 173 -8.09 -4.30 13.75
CA MET A 173 -8.48 -5.62 13.24
C MET A 173 -8.44 -5.71 11.72
N LEU A 174 -8.72 -4.62 11.01
CA LEU A 174 -8.96 -4.71 9.58
C LEU A 174 -7.69 -4.87 8.74
N TYR A 175 -6.65 -4.10 9.01
CA TYR A 175 -5.38 -4.24 8.27
C TYR A 175 -4.83 -5.68 8.38
N PRO A 176 -4.85 -6.33 9.56
CA PRO A 176 -4.57 -7.77 9.67
C PRO A 176 -5.53 -8.67 8.90
N LEU A 177 -6.84 -8.38 8.90
CA LEU A 177 -7.83 -9.17 8.15
C LEU A 177 -7.60 -9.08 6.64
N VAL A 178 -7.28 -7.91 6.11
CA VAL A 178 -6.91 -7.73 4.69
C VAL A 178 -5.64 -8.50 4.38
N SER A 179 -4.60 -8.41 5.23
CA SER A 179 -3.37 -9.20 5.07
C SER A 179 -3.64 -10.70 5.02
N LYS A 180 -4.47 -11.20 5.96
CA LYS A 180 -4.92 -12.60 5.98
C LYS A 180 -5.69 -12.99 4.72
N ALA A 181 -6.61 -12.13 4.27
CA ALA A 181 -7.42 -12.38 3.09
C ALA A 181 -6.58 -12.37 1.80
N LEU A 182 -5.61 -11.45 1.67
CA LEU A 182 -4.64 -11.46 0.58
C LEU A 182 -3.83 -12.76 0.55
N ASN A 183 -3.32 -13.21 1.71
CA ASN A 183 -2.59 -14.48 1.80
C ASN A 183 -3.47 -15.68 1.41
N ALA A 184 -4.75 -15.68 1.78
CA ALA A 184 -5.72 -16.72 1.43
C ALA A 184 -6.06 -16.78 -0.07
N THR A 185 -5.70 -15.76 -0.87
CA THR A 185 -5.85 -15.82 -2.34
C THR A 185 -4.81 -16.72 -3.02
N GLU A 186 -3.76 -17.13 -2.31
CA GLU A 186 -2.58 -17.84 -2.84
C GLU A 186 -1.83 -17.09 -3.95
N CYS A 187 -2.23 -15.84 -4.23
CA CYS A 187 -1.55 -14.95 -5.16
C CYS A 187 -0.62 -14.01 -4.36
N PRO A 188 0.68 -13.93 -4.69
CA PRO A 188 1.58 -12.97 -4.06
C PRO A 188 1.19 -11.53 -4.41
N ILE A 189 0.50 -10.85 -3.50
CA ILE A 189 0.12 -9.44 -3.62
C ILE A 189 0.87 -8.64 -2.55
N ALA A 190 1.65 -7.67 -2.97
CA ALA A 190 2.33 -6.77 -2.05
C ALA A 190 1.35 -5.82 -1.37
N TYR A 191 1.54 -5.53 -0.09
CA TYR A 191 0.53 -4.81 0.69
C TYR A 191 1.09 -3.51 1.27
N SER A 192 0.57 -2.38 0.79
CA SER A 192 0.93 -1.03 1.25
C SER A 192 -0.14 -0.49 2.18
N CYS A 193 0.21 -0.33 3.45
CA CYS A 193 -0.73 0.04 4.51
C CYS A 193 -0.64 1.52 4.88
N SER A 194 -1.74 2.26 4.81
CA SER A 194 -1.79 3.63 5.34
C SER A 194 -2.10 3.72 6.83
N TRP A 195 -2.25 2.59 7.54
CA TRP A 195 -2.64 2.57 8.95
C TRP A 195 -1.88 3.58 9.85
N PRO A 196 -0.54 3.69 9.81
CA PRO A 196 0.18 4.55 10.75
C PRO A 196 -0.24 6.02 10.70
N VAL A 197 -0.42 6.59 9.51
CA VAL A 197 -0.75 8.02 9.37
C VAL A 197 -2.06 8.38 10.05
N TYR A 198 -3.04 7.48 10.04
CA TYR A 198 -4.37 7.69 10.62
C TYR A 198 -4.35 7.56 12.15
N ARG A 199 -3.19 7.18 12.71
CA ARG A 199 -2.95 7.03 14.14
C ARG A 199 -1.81 7.94 14.63
N GLY A 200 -1.42 8.94 13.83
CA GLY A 200 -0.36 9.90 14.17
C GLY A 200 1.07 9.39 13.96
N GLY A 201 1.25 8.19 13.39
CA GLY A 201 2.55 7.69 12.92
C GLY A 201 3.53 7.20 13.99
N LEU A 202 3.18 7.23 15.28
CA LEU A 202 4.10 6.93 16.38
C LEU A 202 3.54 5.92 17.39
N PRO A 203 4.39 5.16 18.11
CA PRO A 203 3.96 4.42 19.30
C PRO A 203 3.44 5.37 20.40
N PRO A 204 2.51 4.92 21.27
CA PRO A 204 1.91 3.58 21.32
C PRO A 204 0.69 3.41 20.41
N SER A 205 0.23 4.47 19.72
CA SER A 205 -0.96 4.39 18.86
C SER A 205 -0.72 3.57 17.58
N VAL A 206 0.56 3.41 17.19
CA VAL A 206 1.01 2.56 16.08
C VAL A 206 1.89 1.43 16.61
N ASN A 207 1.57 0.19 16.24
CA ASN A 207 2.40 -0.98 16.52
C ASN A 207 3.21 -1.38 15.28
N TYR A 208 4.46 -0.92 15.22
CA TYR A 208 5.37 -1.20 14.09
C TYR A 208 5.83 -2.66 14.01
N THR A 209 5.80 -3.43 15.11
CA THR A 209 6.06 -4.87 15.09
C THR A 209 4.96 -5.59 14.31
N LEU A 210 3.70 -5.33 14.64
CA LEU A 210 2.55 -5.90 13.93
C LEU A 210 2.49 -5.43 12.46
N LEU A 211 2.79 -4.16 12.18
CA LEU A 211 2.88 -3.66 10.81
C LEU A 211 3.95 -4.40 10.00
N GLY A 212 5.10 -4.67 10.62
CA GLY A 212 6.16 -5.46 10.02
C GLY A 212 5.69 -6.86 9.64
N GLU A 213 4.80 -7.48 10.43
CA GLU A 213 4.26 -8.83 10.19
C GLU A 213 3.17 -8.87 9.12
N ILE A 214 2.37 -7.80 8.97
CA ILE A 214 1.17 -7.83 8.12
C ILE A 214 1.32 -7.04 6.82
N CYS A 215 2.23 -6.06 6.73
CA CYS A 215 2.38 -5.13 5.60
C CYS A 215 3.75 -5.27 4.91
N SER A 216 3.79 -5.07 3.60
CA SER A 216 5.05 -5.00 2.84
C SER A 216 5.72 -3.62 2.96
N LEU A 217 4.91 -2.56 3.01
CA LEU A 217 5.34 -1.19 3.34
C LEU A 217 4.21 -0.47 4.07
N CYS A 218 4.53 0.65 4.71
CA CYS A 218 3.54 1.48 5.36
C CYS A 218 3.79 2.98 5.14
N ARG A 219 2.71 3.75 5.22
CA ARG A 219 2.74 5.20 5.06
C ARG A 219 2.61 5.86 6.44
N ASN A 220 3.70 6.48 6.88
CA ASN A 220 3.86 6.97 8.25
C ASN A 220 3.30 8.36 8.50
N TYR A 221 3.33 9.22 7.49
CA TYR A 221 3.10 10.65 7.65
C TYR A 221 2.19 11.23 6.55
N GLU A 222 1.99 12.55 6.55
CA GLU A 222 1.04 13.22 5.66
C GLU A 222 1.32 12.99 4.17
N ASP A 223 0.27 13.20 3.36
CA ASP A 223 0.37 13.20 1.90
C ASP A 223 1.40 14.23 1.41
N ILE A 224 2.28 13.80 0.52
CA ILE A 224 3.15 14.72 -0.22
C ILE A 224 2.34 15.61 -1.17
N LYS A 225 2.77 16.86 -1.30
CA LYS A 225 2.29 17.84 -2.27
C LYS A 225 3.45 18.28 -3.15
N ASP A 226 3.16 18.76 -4.35
CA ASP A 226 4.12 19.40 -5.25
C ASP A 226 4.61 20.76 -4.70
N SER A 227 5.34 20.71 -3.59
CA SER A 227 6.00 21.86 -2.99
C SER A 227 7.22 21.43 -2.17
N TRP A 228 8.27 22.25 -2.20
CA TRP A 228 9.48 21.99 -1.42
C TRP A 228 9.20 21.96 0.08
N ASP A 229 8.28 22.80 0.57
CA ASP A 229 7.86 22.79 1.96
C ASP A 229 7.26 21.43 2.37
N SER A 230 6.50 20.79 1.47
CA SER A 230 5.97 19.44 1.74
C SER A 230 7.09 18.42 1.88
N VAL A 231 8.12 18.50 1.03
CA VAL A 231 9.30 17.62 1.10
C VAL A 231 10.02 17.82 2.43
N LEU A 232 10.31 19.07 2.80
CA LEU A 232 11.01 19.38 4.05
C LEU A 232 10.24 18.91 5.28
N ARG A 233 8.92 19.13 5.34
CA ARG A 233 8.10 18.65 6.47
C ARG A 233 8.17 17.13 6.65
N ILE A 234 8.11 16.38 5.54
CA ILE A 234 8.22 14.91 5.59
C ILE A 234 9.61 14.52 6.09
N VAL A 235 10.66 15.10 5.49
CA VAL A 235 12.05 14.84 5.85
C VAL A 235 12.30 15.12 7.34
N ASP A 236 11.88 16.29 7.83
CA ASP A 236 12.03 16.68 9.23
C ASP A 236 11.25 15.76 10.18
N TRP A 237 10.03 15.35 9.82
CA TRP A 237 9.26 14.42 10.64
C TRP A 237 9.98 13.08 10.79
N PHE A 238 10.50 12.53 9.69
CA PHE A 238 11.26 11.28 9.75
C PHE A 238 12.55 11.45 10.55
N PHE A 239 13.33 12.51 10.33
CA PHE A 239 14.55 12.76 11.10
C PHE A 239 14.29 12.83 12.61
N ASN A 240 13.21 13.48 13.02
CA ASN A 240 12.88 13.65 14.44
C ASN A 240 12.28 12.38 15.08
N ASN A 241 11.75 11.44 14.28
CA ASN A 241 10.98 10.31 14.80
C ASN A 241 11.53 8.92 14.41
N ILE A 242 12.58 8.84 13.59
CA ILE A 242 13.09 7.58 13.04
C ILE A 242 13.42 6.54 14.13
N CYS A 243 13.95 6.99 15.27
CA CYS A 243 14.24 6.10 16.40
C CYS A 243 12.98 5.45 16.97
N ASN A 244 11.88 6.21 17.08
CA ASN A 244 10.61 5.70 17.61
C ASN A 244 9.95 4.71 16.64
N VAL A 245 10.10 4.97 15.33
CA VAL A 245 9.60 4.09 14.28
C VAL A 245 10.40 2.79 14.21
N LEU A 246 11.73 2.86 14.32
CA LEU A 246 12.63 1.69 14.23
C LEU A 246 12.73 0.88 15.53
N GLN A 247 12.42 1.47 16.70
CA GLN A 247 12.45 0.75 17.99
C GLN A 247 11.47 -0.44 18.03
N GLY A 248 10.39 -0.41 17.26
CA GLY A 248 9.47 -1.57 17.10
C GLY A 248 10.03 -2.74 16.28
N GLN A 249 11.22 -2.58 15.69
CA GLN A 249 11.89 -3.57 14.83
C GLN A 249 13.27 -3.99 15.38
N ALA A 250 13.68 -3.46 16.54
CA ALA A 250 15.02 -3.61 17.10
C ALA A 250 15.25 -4.93 17.86
N THR A 251 14.74 -6.06 17.35
CA THR A 251 15.13 -7.40 17.78
C THR A 251 15.71 -8.17 16.59
N GLY A 252 17.01 -8.05 16.37
CA GLY A 252 17.76 -8.93 15.46
C GLY A 252 18.17 -8.31 14.12
N THR A 253 19.45 -7.95 14.04
CA THR A 253 20.31 -7.88 12.84
C THR A 253 19.67 -7.84 11.43
N THR A 254 19.88 -6.69 10.76
CA THR A 254 20.12 -6.51 9.30
C THR A 254 18.99 -6.48 8.27
N LEU A 255 17.69 -6.51 8.62
CA LEU A 255 16.65 -6.64 7.60
C LEU A 255 15.37 -5.81 7.83
N THR A 256 15.43 -4.49 8.07
CA THR A 256 14.21 -3.66 8.01
C THR A 256 14.39 -2.21 7.53
N TRP A 257 15.31 -1.95 6.59
CA TRP A 257 15.31 -0.63 5.91
C TRP A 257 14.14 -0.45 4.93
N SER A 258 13.51 -1.55 4.47
CA SER A 258 12.44 -1.52 3.47
C SER A 258 11.07 -1.09 4.00
N VAL A 259 10.84 -1.11 5.32
CA VAL A 259 9.50 -0.91 5.90
C VAL A 259 9.11 0.57 6.01
N CYS A 260 10.08 1.49 6.06
CA CYS A 260 9.83 2.88 6.48
C CYS A 260 10.07 3.97 5.43
N ILE A 261 10.53 3.66 4.21
CA ILE A 261 10.79 4.69 3.20
C ILE A 261 10.06 4.32 1.89
N SER A 262 8.83 4.78 1.75
CA SER A 262 8.12 4.79 0.47
C SER A 262 7.18 6.00 0.38
N ALA A 263 7.76 7.18 0.58
CA ALA A 263 7.18 8.44 0.12
C ALA A 263 7.99 9.07 -1.04
N CYS A 264 9.23 8.62 -1.29
CA CYS A 264 10.13 9.27 -2.27
C CYS A 264 10.55 8.40 -3.48
N LEU A 265 10.18 7.11 -3.54
CA LEU A 265 10.66 6.18 -4.59
C LEU A 265 9.57 5.70 -5.57
N ILE A 266 8.36 6.23 -5.41
CA ILE A 266 7.30 6.10 -6.39
C ILE A 266 7.10 7.51 -6.96
N VAL A 267 7.52 7.70 -8.21
CA VAL A 267 7.36 8.95 -8.96
C VAL A 267 5.90 9.11 -9.39
#